data_AF-A0A836EWI9-F1
#
_entry.id   AF-A0A836EWI9-F1
#
_cell.length_a   1.000
_cell.length_b   1.000
_cell.length_c   1.000
_cell.angle_alpha   90.00
_cell.angle_beta   90.00
_cell.angle_gamma   90.00
#
_symmetry.space_group_name_H-M   'P 1'
#
loop_
_entity.id
_entity.type
_entity.pdbx_description
1 polymer ?
#
loop_
_entity_poly.entity_id
_entity_poly.type
_entity_poly.pdbx_seq_one_letter_code
_entity_poly.pdbx_strand_id
1 'polypeptide(L)'
;NGNTIKTIRLTMSLLMDGIAYSIAKTVININNLKLIEDDLDIDEKISVLFMILDYANGFNIFELFKLKTENAYIIVDYVKNNPENWEEKVLEALCILNNRQVLKKLGISFNALDLQYVPKLISYSKSINVIAKCLYKLCESLNESEQKILLSYVKSEIHNYDPLLDNVDYLELHMLYWIQIGYITISKGMFTLTYNL
;
A
#
# COMPACT_ATOMS: atom_id res chain seq x y z
N ASN A 1 29.47 -39.90 3.76
CA ASN A 1 29.19 -38.62 4.48
C ASN A 1 28.67 -37.47 3.60
N GLY A 2 28.72 -37.53 2.26
CA GLY A 2 28.18 -36.46 1.40
C GLY A 2 26.66 -36.54 1.12
N ASN A 3 26.09 -37.74 1.04
CA ASN A 3 24.65 -37.90 0.72
C ASN A 3 23.73 -37.52 1.88
N THR A 4 24.08 -37.87 3.13
CA THR A 4 23.26 -37.55 4.30
C THR A 4 23.14 -36.04 4.53
N ILE A 5 24.21 -35.27 4.29
CA ILE A 5 24.19 -33.80 4.44
C ILE A 5 23.38 -33.15 3.32
N LYS A 6 23.44 -33.68 2.08
CA LYS A 6 22.59 -33.22 0.96
C LYS A 6 21.12 -33.50 1.23
N THR A 7 20.77 -34.68 1.73
CA THR A 7 19.40 -35.05 2.07
C THR A 7 18.86 -34.19 3.20
N ILE A 8 19.64 -33.88 4.25
CA ILE A 8 19.24 -32.98 5.34
C ILE A 8 19.04 -31.54 4.84
N ARG A 9 19.89 -31.04 3.93
CA ARG A 9 19.72 -29.72 3.32
C ARG A 9 18.46 -29.65 2.44
N LEU A 10 18.19 -30.69 1.67
CA LEU A 10 16.99 -30.80 0.83
C LEU A 10 15.73 -30.95 1.68
N THR A 11 15.73 -31.71 2.78
CA THR A 11 14.57 -31.77 3.67
C THR A 11 14.38 -30.50 4.48
N MET A 12 15.44 -29.77 4.86
CA MET A 12 15.31 -28.43 5.45
C MET A 12 14.79 -27.39 4.45
N SER A 13 15.17 -27.44 3.17
CA SER A 13 14.60 -26.53 2.16
C SER A 13 13.13 -26.88 1.86
N LEU A 14 12.80 -28.17 1.76
CA LEU A 14 11.43 -28.64 1.55
C LEU A 14 10.51 -28.42 2.76
N LEU A 15 11.06 -28.35 3.99
CA LEU A 15 10.32 -27.93 5.20
C LEU A 15 10.12 -26.41 5.25
N MET A 16 11.07 -25.63 4.73
CA MET A 16 10.94 -24.16 4.58
C MET A 16 9.94 -23.78 3.47
N ASP A 17 9.79 -24.62 2.45
CA ASP A 17 8.81 -24.45 1.37
C ASP A 17 7.40 -24.96 1.75
N GLY A 18 7.24 -25.57 2.93
CA GLY A 18 6.01 -26.23 3.36
C GLY A 18 4.96 -25.33 4.02
N ILE A 19 5.36 -24.29 4.76
CA ILE A 19 4.49 -23.20 5.23
C ILE A 19 5.41 -22.00 5.45
N ALA A 20 5.52 -21.09 4.48
CA ALA A 20 5.97 -19.74 4.79
C ALA A 20 4.91 -19.17 5.77
N TYR A 21 5.19 -19.26 7.07
CA TYR A 21 4.27 -18.82 8.11
C TYR A 21 4.08 -17.31 7.94
N SER A 22 2.90 -16.95 7.44
CA SER A 22 2.49 -15.56 7.31
C SER A 22 2.12 -15.06 8.70
N ILE A 23 3.02 -14.25 9.29
CA ILE A 23 2.71 -13.52 10.53
C ILE A 23 1.42 -12.72 10.35
N ALA A 24 1.21 -12.14 9.18
CA ALA A 24 0.00 -11.38 8.87
C ALA A 24 -1.28 -12.21 9.03
N LYS A 25 -1.32 -13.44 8.51
CA LYS A 25 -2.49 -14.33 8.62
C LYS A 25 -2.79 -14.80 10.04
N THR A 26 -1.86 -14.67 10.98
CA THR A 26 -2.09 -15.06 12.38
C THR A 26 -2.45 -13.89 13.29
N VAL A 27 -2.21 -12.67 12.84
CA VAL A 27 -2.40 -11.45 13.63
C VAL A 27 -3.45 -10.51 13.06
N ILE A 28 -3.81 -10.62 11.78
CA ILE A 28 -4.84 -9.81 11.12
C ILE A 28 -5.96 -10.72 10.61
N ASN A 29 -7.20 -10.30 10.85
CA ASN A 29 -8.42 -10.86 10.30
C ASN A 29 -9.47 -9.75 10.15
N ILE A 30 -10.60 -10.04 9.50
CA ILE A 30 -11.58 -8.99 9.18
C ILE A 30 -12.16 -8.27 10.41
N ASN A 31 -12.23 -8.95 11.57
CA ASN A 31 -12.79 -8.37 12.78
C ASN A 31 -11.81 -7.39 13.43
N ASN A 32 -10.52 -7.75 13.49
CA ASN A 32 -9.52 -6.84 14.02
C ASN A 32 -9.12 -5.75 13.01
N LEU A 33 -9.32 -5.96 11.70
CA LEU A 33 -9.13 -4.91 10.70
C LEU A 33 -10.05 -3.72 10.94
N LYS A 34 -11.30 -3.96 11.36
CA LYS A 34 -12.21 -2.87 11.76
C LYS A 34 -11.65 -2.07 12.92
N LEU A 35 -11.12 -2.74 13.95
CA LEU A 35 -10.52 -2.07 15.11
C LEU A 35 -9.24 -1.31 14.73
N ILE A 36 -8.42 -1.87 13.84
CA ILE A 36 -7.27 -1.18 13.26
C ILE A 36 -7.75 0.09 12.55
N GLU A 37 -8.78 -0.01 11.72
CA GLU A 37 -9.30 1.12 10.97
C GLU A 37 -9.99 2.16 11.86
N ASP A 38 -10.57 1.78 13.00
CA ASP A 38 -11.07 2.72 14.01
C ASP A 38 -9.92 3.51 14.68
N ASP A 39 -8.70 2.94 14.72
CA ASP A 39 -7.49 3.56 15.27
C ASP A 39 -6.68 4.37 14.26
N LEU A 40 -7.05 4.35 12.97
CA LEU A 40 -6.39 5.11 11.91
C LEU A 40 -7.14 6.41 11.64
N ASP A 41 -6.38 7.50 11.44
CA ASP A 41 -6.93 8.75 10.92
C ASP A 41 -7.23 8.64 9.41
N ILE A 42 -8.04 9.54 8.86
CA ILE A 42 -8.52 9.43 7.47
C ILE A 42 -7.38 9.45 6.44
N ASP A 43 -6.33 10.23 6.67
CA ASP A 43 -5.11 10.31 5.87
C ASP A 43 -4.32 8.98 5.93
N GLU A 44 -4.25 8.37 7.11
CA GLU A 44 -3.64 7.05 7.28
C GLU A 44 -4.43 5.96 6.56
N LYS A 45 -5.78 6.02 6.61
CA LYS A 45 -6.64 5.08 5.87
C LYS A 45 -6.43 5.19 4.36
N ILE A 46 -6.37 6.42 3.84
CA ILE A 46 -6.08 6.70 2.44
C ILE A 46 -4.69 6.15 2.06
N SER A 47 -3.68 6.39 2.89
CA SER A 47 -2.31 5.91 2.67
C SER A 47 -2.20 4.39 2.64
N VAL A 48 -2.83 3.70 3.60
CA VAL A 48 -2.87 2.24 3.62
C VAL A 48 -3.56 1.73 2.36
N LEU A 49 -4.73 2.29 2.02
CA LEU A 49 -5.46 1.86 0.87
C LEU A 49 -4.64 2.05 -0.41
N PHE A 50 -4.10 3.24 -0.64
CA PHE A 50 -3.20 3.58 -1.75
C PHE A 50 -2.12 2.53 -1.97
N MET A 51 -1.48 2.06 -0.90
CA MET A 51 -0.41 1.06 -1.00
C MET A 51 -0.92 -0.35 -1.34
N ILE A 52 -2.11 -0.75 -0.87
CA ILE A 52 -2.63 -2.12 -1.04
C ILE A 52 -3.49 -2.32 -2.29
N LEU A 53 -3.77 -1.24 -3.04
CA LEU A 53 -4.55 -1.28 -4.27
C LEU A 53 -3.96 -2.24 -5.31
N ASP A 54 -4.85 -2.95 -5.98
CA ASP A 54 -4.51 -3.71 -7.17
C ASP A 54 -4.61 -2.82 -8.41
N TYR A 55 -3.49 -2.18 -8.73
CA TYR A 55 -3.36 -1.30 -9.88
C TYR A 55 -3.56 -2.00 -11.23
N ALA A 56 -3.54 -3.34 -11.29
CA ALA A 56 -3.77 -4.06 -12.54
C ALA A 56 -5.26 -4.18 -12.90
N ASN A 57 -6.14 -4.22 -11.90
CA ASN A 57 -7.58 -4.43 -12.09
C ASN A 57 -8.38 -3.13 -12.18
N GLY A 58 -7.71 -1.98 -12.19
CA GLY A 58 -8.33 -0.66 -12.29
C GLY A 58 -9.09 -0.30 -11.03
N PHE A 59 -8.56 0.64 -10.25
CA PHE A 59 -9.26 1.20 -9.09
C PHE A 59 -10.00 2.47 -9.50
N ASN A 60 -11.25 2.62 -9.07
CA ASN A 60 -12.03 3.82 -9.32
C ASN A 60 -11.91 4.78 -8.12
N ILE A 61 -11.17 5.88 -8.31
CA ILE A 61 -10.99 6.88 -7.26
C ILE A 61 -12.31 7.51 -6.78
N PHE A 62 -13.33 7.56 -7.64
CA PHE A 62 -14.63 8.14 -7.29
C PHE A 62 -15.42 7.26 -6.32
N GLU A 63 -15.15 5.96 -6.28
CA GLU A 63 -15.66 5.10 -5.22
C GLU A 63 -15.05 5.52 -3.88
N LEU A 64 -13.78 5.88 -3.86
CA LEU A 64 -13.12 6.41 -2.67
C LEU A 64 -13.70 7.74 -2.18
N PHE A 65 -14.02 8.64 -3.12
CA PHE A 65 -14.65 9.92 -2.77
C PHE A 65 -16.02 9.74 -2.14
N LYS A 66 -16.83 8.80 -2.66
CA LYS A 66 -18.12 8.45 -2.06
C LYS A 66 -17.94 7.85 -0.66
N LEU A 67 -16.88 7.07 -0.46
CA LEU A 67 -16.56 6.49 0.85
C LEU A 67 -16.06 7.54 1.86
N LYS A 68 -15.42 8.64 1.43
CA LYS A 68 -15.00 9.75 2.32
C LYS A 68 -16.20 10.50 2.95
N THR A 69 -17.36 10.46 2.31
CA THR A 69 -18.57 11.19 2.76
C THR A 69 -19.45 10.40 3.73
N GLU A 70 -19.19 9.11 3.91
CA GLU A 70 -19.92 8.23 4.84
C GLU A 70 -18.91 7.62 5.84
N ASN A 71 -19.31 7.25 7.06
CA ASN A 71 -18.43 6.56 8.03
C ASN A 71 -18.06 5.15 7.53
N ALA A 72 -17.21 5.09 6.51
CA ALA A 72 -16.92 3.87 5.78
C ALA A 72 -15.65 3.22 6.30
N TYR A 73 -15.74 1.92 6.55
CA TYR A 73 -14.57 1.07 6.75
C TYR A 73 -13.93 0.79 5.39
N ILE A 74 -13.32 1.81 4.78
CA ILE A 74 -12.82 1.80 3.40
C ILE A 74 -11.81 0.68 3.15
N ILE A 75 -10.95 0.37 4.13
CA ILE A 75 -9.97 -0.70 4.00
C ILE A 75 -10.69 -2.05 4.09
N VAL A 76 -11.58 -2.22 5.07
CA VAL A 76 -12.39 -3.44 5.23
C VAL A 76 -13.22 -3.74 3.99
N ASP A 77 -13.86 -2.73 3.42
CA ASP A 77 -14.72 -2.89 2.25
C ASP A 77 -13.90 -3.20 0.99
N TYR A 78 -12.73 -2.59 0.85
CA TYR A 78 -11.80 -2.93 -0.22
C TYR A 78 -11.33 -4.40 -0.15
N VAL A 79 -10.90 -4.88 1.03
CA VAL A 79 -10.34 -6.25 1.15
C VAL A 79 -11.40 -7.35 1.03
N LYS A 80 -12.66 -7.07 1.33
CA LYS A 80 -13.77 -8.01 1.05
C LYS A 80 -13.92 -8.30 -0.43
N ASN A 81 -13.74 -7.27 -1.26
CA ASN A 81 -13.81 -7.38 -2.71
C ASN A 81 -12.48 -7.87 -3.32
N ASN A 82 -11.38 -7.79 -2.57
CA ASN A 82 -10.03 -8.16 -3.00
C ASN A 82 -9.36 -9.09 -1.97
N PRO A 83 -9.85 -10.34 -1.81
CA PRO A 83 -9.43 -11.24 -0.72
C PRO A 83 -8.02 -11.83 -0.90
N GLU A 84 -7.35 -11.56 -2.02
CA GLU A 84 -6.03 -12.12 -2.30
C GLU A 84 -4.93 -11.44 -1.49
N ASN A 85 -4.39 -12.17 -0.52
CA ASN A 85 -3.19 -11.80 0.26
C ASN A 85 -3.29 -10.42 0.93
N TRP A 86 -4.50 -9.98 1.24
CA TRP A 86 -4.76 -8.65 1.79
C TRP A 86 -4.15 -8.49 3.18
N GLU A 87 -4.07 -9.55 3.98
CA GLU A 87 -3.50 -9.49 5.34
C GLU A 87 -2.04 -9.07 5.29
N GLU A 88 -1.25 -9.69 4.40
CA GLU A 88 0.17 -9.33 4.21
C GLU A 88 0.31 -7.90 3.70
N LYS A 89 -0.52 -7.51 2.72
CA LYS A 89 -0.51 -6.15 2.16
C LYS A 89 -0.82 -5.10 3.24
N VAL A 90 -1.87 -5.31 4.04
CA VAL A 90 -2.24 -4.39 5.12
C VAL A 90 -1.15 -4.33 6.18
N LEU A 91 -0.62 -5.46 6.64
CA LEU A 91 0.43 -5.46 7.66
C LEU A 91 1.70 -4.75 7.16
N GLU A 92 2.09 -4.99 5.90
CA GLU A 92 3.22 -4.31 5.28
C GLU A 92 2.96 -2.80 5.16
N ALA A 93 1.77 -2.38 4.74
CA ALA A 93 1.38 -0.97 4.66
C ALA A 93 1.49 -0.27 6.03
N LEU A 94 0.99 -0.91 7.10
CA LEU A 94 1.10 -0.38 8.47
C LEU A 94 2.56 -0.25 8.91
N CYS A 95 3.43 -1.17 8.50
CA CYS A 95 4.87 -1.08 8.75
C CYS A 95 5.52 0.08 7.98
N ILE A 96 5.09 0.33 6.73
CA ILE A 96 5.60 1.41 5.88
C ILE A 96 5.14 2.79 6.38
N LEU A 97 3.88 2.89 6.81
CA LEU A 97 3.28 4.04 7.51
C LEU A 97 3.97 4.30 8.86
N ASN A 98 4.53 3.25 9.47
CA ASN A 98 5.19 3.30 10.78
C ASN A 98 4.23 3.78 11.90
N ASN A 99 2.95 3.42 11.81
CA ASN A 99 1.99 3.62 12.90
C ASN A 99 2.29 2.64 14.05
N ARG A 100 3.19 3.05 14.94
CA ARG A 100 3.64 2.22 16.07
C ARG A 100 2.53 1.92 17.08
N GLN A 101 1.49 2.74 17.15
CA GLN A 101 0.41 2.53 18.10
C GLN A 101 -0.43 1.32 17.69
N VAL A 102 -0.87 1.28 16.43
CA VAL A 102 -1.59 0.14 15.84
C VAL A 102 -0.74 -1.12 15.88
N LEU A 103 0.52 -1.04 15.42
CA LEU A 103 1.43 -2.19 15.41
C LEU A 103 1.67 -2.77 16.82
N LYS A 104 1.75 -1.92 17.85
CA LYS A 104 1.87 -2.37 19.24
C LYS A 104 0.61 -3.09 19.73
N LYS A 105 -0.59 -2.62 19.33
CA LYS A 105 -1.87 -3.27 19.66
C LYS A 105 -2.02 -4.66 19.03
N LEU A 106 -1.36 -4.91 17.90
CA LEU A 106 -1.29 -6.24 17.27
C LEU A 106 -0.37 -7.22 18.01
N GLY A 107 0.39 -6.76 19.01
CA GLY A 107 1.22 -7.62 19.85
C GLY A 107 2.45 -8.21 19.15
N ILE A 108 2.85 -7.66 18.01
CA ILE A 108 3.98 -8.17 17.22
C ILE A 108 5.25 -7.38 17.56
N SER A 109 6.38 -8.08 17.59
CA SER A 109 7.68 -7.43 17.74
C SER A 109 8.02 -6.59 16.50
N PHE A 110 8.35 -5.31 16.72
CA PHE A 110 8.83 -4.42 15.66
C PHE A 110 10.05 -4.98 14.93
N ASN A 111 10.96 -5.66 15.65
CA ASN A 111 12.14 -6.27 15.02
C ASN A 111 11.76 -7.40 14.06
N ALA A 112 10.72 -8.17 14.37
CA ALA A 112 10.23 -9.22 13.48
C ALA A 112 9.60 -8.61 12.21
N LEU A 113 8.84 -7.53 12.37
CA LEU A 113 8.25 -6.79 11.26
C LEU A 113 9.33 -6.12 10.38
N ASP A 114 10.35 -5.50 10.98
CA ASP A 114 11.46 -4.88 10.27
C ASP A 114 12.27 -5.90 9.47
N LEU A 115 12.48 -7.11 10.01
CA LEU A 115 13.16 -8.19 9.28
C LEU A 115 12.29 -8.75 8.14
N GLN A 116 10.97 -8.83 8.34
CA GLN A 116 10.05 -9.42 7.37
C GLN A 116 9.76 -8.48 6.20
N TYR A 117 9.47 -7.21 6.47
CA TYR A 117 8.98 -6.26 5.47
C TYR A 117 10.01 -5.24 5.04
N VAL A 118 11.07 -5.03 5.85
CA VAL A 118 12.12 -4.05 5.59
C VAL A 118 11.53 -2.69 5.15
N PRO A 119 10.60 -2.11 5.93
CA PRO A 119 9.74 -1.02 5.46
C PRO A 119 10.53 0.23 5.03
N LYS A 120 11.72 0.44 5.60
CA LYS A 120 12.62 1.56 5.28
C LYS A 120 13.32 1.42 3.93
N LEU A 121 13.46 0.20 3.40
CA LEU A 121 14.12 -0.02 2.11
C LEU A 121 13.10 0.20 0.98
N ILE A 122 13.15 1.38 0.35
CA ILE A 122 12.18 1.81 -0.69
C ILE A 122 12.14 0.83 -1.86
N SER A 123 13.29 0.31 -2.29
CA SER A 123 13.43 -0.60 -3.44
C SER A 123 12.92 -2.02 -3.20
N TYR A 124 12.41 -2.32 -2.01
CA TYR A 124 11.92 -3.64 -1.64
C TYR A 124 10.49 -3.55 -1.08
N SER A 125 9.65 -4.51 -1.47
CA SER A 125 8.35 -4.77 -0.87
C SER A 125 8.07 -6.26 -0.98
N LYS A 126 7.46 -6.84 0.04
CA LYS A 126 7.16 -8.28 0.11
C LYS A 126 5.85 -8.62 -0.60
N SER A 127 4.83 -7.79 -0.41
CA SER A 127 3.45 -8.05 -0.83
C SER A 127 2.78 -6.85 -1.52
N ILE A 128 3.22 -5.63 -1.20
CA ILE A 128 2.80 -4.39 -1.86
C ILE A 128 3.61 -4.17 -3.16
N ASN A 129 3.02 -3.44 -4.11
CA ASN A 129 3.75 -2.96 -5.28
C ASN A 129 4.84 -1.96 -4.88
N VAL A 130 6.10 -2.27 -5.20
CA VAL A 130 7.27 -1.40 -4.91
C VAL A 130 7.08 0.02 -5.43
N ILE A 131 6.45 0.18 -6.60
CA ILE A 131 6.15 1.49 -7.19
C ILE A 131 5.16 2.27 -6.33
N ALA A 132 4.11 1.61 -5.82
CA ALA A 132 3.16 2.24 -4.90
C ALA A 132 3.86 2.68 -3.61
N LYS A 133 4.76 1.86 -3.06
CA LYS A 133 5.62 2.25 -1.92
C LYS A 133 6.49 3.46 -2.23
N CYS A 134 7.10 3.51 -3.42
CA CYS A 134 7.91 4.67 -3.85
C CYS A 134 7.05 5.94 -3.94
N LEU A 135 5.88 5.87 -4.56
CA LEU A 135 4.97 7.01 -4.69
C LEU A 135 4.45 7.49 -3.34
N TYR A 136 4.13 6.57 -2.43
CA TYR A 136 3.76 6.92 -1.06
C TYR A 136 4.91 7.65 -0.35
N LYS A 137 6.14 7.14 -0.45
CA LYS A 137 7.31 7.81 0.15
C LYS A 137 7.62 9.16 -0.49
N LEU A 138 7.29 9.35 -1.76
CA LEU A 138 7.34 10.67 -2.40
C LEU A 138 6.30 11.60 -1.77
N CYS A 139 5.05 11.17 -1.60
CA CYS A 139 4.00 11.97 -0.97
C CYS A 139 4.41 12.44 0.43
N GLU A 140 4.93 11.53 1.26
CA GLU A 140 5.43 11.81 2.62
C GLU A 140 6.65 12.75 2.66
N SER A 141 7.43 12.81 1.58
CA SER A 141 8.64 13.64 1.53
C SER A 141 8.36 15.10 1.18
N LEU A 142 7.19 15.38 0.59
CA LEU A 142 6.83 16.70 0.10
C LEU A 142 6.09 17.48 1.19
N ASN A 143 6.54 18.69 1.47
CA ASN A 143 5.81 19.63 2.32
C ASN A 143 4.63 20.28 1.56
N GLU A 144 3.73 20.94 2.30
CA GLU A 144 2.53 21.56 1.74
C GLU A 144 2.80 22.51 0.55
N SER A 145 3.88 23.29 0.59
CA SER A 145 4.24 24.20 -0.50
C SER A 145 4.70 23.45 -1.76
N GLU A 146 5.48 22.38 -1.58
CA GLU A 146 5.97 21.53 -2.67
C GLU A 146 4.82 20.75 -3.30
N GLN A 147 3.88 20.25 -2.48
CA GLN A 147 2.67 19.60 -2.97
C GLN A 147 1.83 20.56 -3.81
N LYS A 148 1.59 21.80 -3.35
CA LYS A 148 0.86 22.82 -4.13
C LYS A 148 1.54 23.12 -5.47
N ILE A 149 2.87 23.21 -5.48
CA ILE A 149 3.64 23.43 -6.70
C ILE A 149 3.46 22.25 -7.65
N LEU A 150 3.64 21.02 -7.18
CA LEU A 150 3.46 19.81 -7.98
C LEU A 150 2.04 19.73 -8.58
N LEU A 151 1.01 19.96 -7.75
CA LEU A 151 -0.37 19.98 -8.21
C LEU A 151 -0.59 21.05 -9.27
N SER A 152 -0.04 22.26 -9.10
CA SER A 152 -0.17 23.34 -10.09
C SER A 152 0.44 22.99 -11.44
N TYR A 153 1.61 22.34 -11.46
CA TYR A 153 2.24 21.89 -12.68
C TYR A 153 1.40 20.83 -13.39
N VAL A 154 0.99 19.77 -12.68
CA VAL A 154 0.22 18.68 -13.29
C VAL A 154 -1.16 19.15 -13.77
N LYS A 155 -1.84 20.01 -13.01
CA LYS A 155 -3.12 20.63 -13.43
C LYS A 155 -2.96 21.50 -14.69
N SER A 156 -1.80 22.13 -14.89
CA SER A 156 -1.55 22.93 -16.09
C SER A 156 -1.36 22.07 -17.36
N GLU A 157 -0.94 20.81 -17.20
CA GLU A 157 -0.75 19.86 -18.31
C GLU A 157 -2.04 19.10 -18.66
N ILE A 158 -2.89 18.83 -17.66
CA ILE A 158 -4.14 18.07 -17.84
C ILE A 158 -5.31 19.01 -18.12
N HIS A 159 -5.79 19.05 -19.37
CA HIS A 159 -6.84 19.99 -19.80
C HIS A 159 -8.23 19.77 -19.15
N ASN A 160 -8.54 18.56 -18.71
CA ASN A 160 -9.82 18.20 -18.09
C ASN A 160 -9.60 17.63 -16.69
N TYR A 161 -8.87 18.36 -15.85
CA TYR A 161 -8.67 17.96 -14.46
C TYR A 161 -10.01 17.86 -13.73
N ASP A 162 -10.22 16.78 -12.98
CA ASP A 162 -11.51 16.56 -12.33
C ASP A 162 -11.77 17.59 -11.21
N PRO A 163 -12.85 18.39 -11.26
CA PRO A 163 -13.16 19.38 -10.24
C PRO A 163 -13.37 18.80 -8.84
N LEU A 164 -13.70 17.50 -8.71
CA LEU A 164 -13.84 16.83 -7.41
C LEU A 164 -12.53 16.83 -6.61
N LEU A 165 -11.39 17.02 -7.28
CA LEU A 165 -10.06 17.08 -6.69
C LEU A 165 -9.61 18.50 -6.33
N ASP A 166 -10.39 19.55 -6.60
CA ASP A 166 -9.92 20.92 -6.36
C ASP A 166 -9.75 21.29 -4.88
N ASN A 167 -10.52 20.63 -3.99
CA ASN A 167 -10.48 20.85 -2.54
C ASN A 167 -9.97 19.61 -1.79
N VAL A 168 -9.11 18.82 -2.42
CA VAL A 168 -8.56 17.60 -1.85
C VAL A 168 -7.10 17.86 -1.50
N ASP A 169 -6.75 17.71 -0.23
CA ASP A 169 -5.37 17.95 0.24
C ASP A 169 -4.55 16.66 0.33
N TYR A 170 -5.09 15.52 -0.12
CA TYR A 170 -4.42 14.22 -0.07
C TYR A 170 -3.73 13.93 -1.40
N LEU A 171 -2.40 14.06 -1.44
CA LEU A 171 -1.60 13.85 -2.64
C LEU A 171 -1.73 12.42 -3.19
N GLU A 172 -1.93 11.42 -2.33
CA GLU A 172 -2.21 10.03 -2.71
C GLU A 172 -3.44 9.95 -3.61
N LEU A 173 -4.49 10.74 -3.35
CA LEU A 173 -5.69 10.75 -4.19
C LEU A 173 -5.40 11.37 -5.54
N HIS A 174 -4.64 12.46 -5.59
CA HIS A 174 -4.21 13.02 -6.86
C HIS A 174 -3.37 12.01 -7.66
N MET A 175 -2.45 11.30 -7.01
CA MET A 175 -1.66 10.23 -7.64
C MET A 175 -2.54 9.11 -8.20
N LEU A 176 -3.55 8.66 -7.46
CA LEU A 176 -4.51 7.66 -7.96
C LEU A 176 -5.26 8.14 -9.19
N TYR A 177 -5.69 9.40 -9.18
CA TYR A 177 -6.36 9.99 -10.34
C TYR A 177 -5.41 10.04 -11.54
N TRP A 178 -4.16 10.47 -11.34
CA TRP A 178 -3.14 10.50 -12.38
C TRP A 178 -2.88 9.10 -12.96
N ILE A 179 -2.94 8.06 -12.14
CA ILE A 179 -2.84 6.68 -12.60
C ILE A 179 -4.09 6.27 -13.40
N GLN A 180 -5.28 6.60 -12.90
CA GLN A 180 -6.55 6.26 -13.53
C GLN A 180 -6.72 6.89 -14.92
N ILE A 181 -6.24 8.12 -15.13
CA ILE A 181 -6.26 8.78 -16.44
C ILE A 181 -5.06 8.42 -17.32
N GLY A 182 -4.13 7.59 -16.84
CA GLY A 182 -2.93 7.15 -17.57
C GLY A 182 -1.80 8.17 -17.65
N TYR A 183 -1.83 9.25 -16.85
CA TYR A 183 -0.73 10.21 -16.74
C TYR A 183 0.50 9.58 -16.05
N ILE A 184 0.27 8.70 -15.08
CA ILE A 184 1.30 7.83 -14.49
C ILE A 184 0.91 6.37 -14.76
N THR A 185 1.88 5.51 -15.06
CA THR A 185 1.64 4.06 -15.15
C THR A 185 2.42 3.31 -14.08
N ILE A 186 1.73 2.42 -13.38
CA ILE A 186 2.35 1.46 -12.47
C ILE A 186 2.34 0.10 -13.17
N SER A 187 3.49 -0.30 -13.72
CA SER A 187 3.65 -1.68 -14.17
C SER A 187 4.21 -2.56 -13.05
N LYS A 188 4.09 -3.89 -13.17
CA LYS A 188 4.88 -4.82 -12.36
C LYS A 188 6.37 -4.65 -12.71
N GLY A 189 7.03 -3.70 -12.05
CA GLY A 189 8.49 -3.57 -12.02
C GLY A 189 9.12 -2.49 -12.89
N MET A 190 8.38 -1.67 -13.65
CA MET A 190 8.96 -0.53 -14.40
C MET A 190 8.05 0.70 -14.42
N PHE A 191 8.64 1.88 -14.21
CA PHE A 191 8.00 3.15 -14.53
C PHE A 191 8.07 3.40 -16.04
N THR A 192 6.95 3.76 -16.66
CA THR A 192 6.95 4.39 -17.98
C THR A 192 6.22 5.73 -17.87
N LEU A 193 6.95 6.83 -18.08
CA LEU A 193 6.35 8.15 -18.27
C LEU A 193 5.91 8.23 -19.73
N THR A 194 4.60 8.31 -19.96
CA THR A 194 4.05 8.52 -21.29
C THR A 194 3.88 10.01 -21.51
N TYR A 195 4.77 10.63 -22.29
CA TYR A 195 4.53 11.97 -22.83
C TYR A 195 3.60 11.82 -24.03
N ASN A 196 2.39 12.39 -23.95
CA ASN A 196 1.57 12.59 -25.15
C ASN A 196 2.15 13.79 -25.92
N LEU A 197 2.69 13.52 -27.10
CA LEU A 197 3.08 14.53 -28.10
C LEU A 197 1.84 15.21 -28.71
#